data_AF-C6E6R7-F1
#
_entry.id   AF-C6E6R7-F1
#
_cell.length_a   1.000
_cell.length_b   1.000
_cell.length_c   1.000
_cell.angle_alpha   90.00
_cell.angle_beta   90.00
_cell.angle_gamma   90.00
#
_symmetry.space_group_name_H-M   'P 1'
#
loop_
_entity.id
_entity.type
_entity.pdbx_description
1 polymer ?
#
loop_
_entity_poly.entity_id
_entity_poly.type
_entity_poly.pdbx_seq_one_letter_code
_entity_poly.pdbx_strand_id
1 'polypeptide(L)'
;MSLNLERAAMQGRLAELKALRERLRNKIKGEADAMRPKLNLTLTRPDELDVPVIDELWDGLKAAWAELVAANQDIRALERELN
;
A
#
# COMPACT_ATOMS: atom_id res chain seq x y z
N MET A 1 -15.04 13.24 27.77
CA MET A 1 -15.60 13.59 26.44
C MET A 1 -16.95 12.88 26.32
N SER A 2 -17.93 13.37 25.56
CA SER A 2 -19.20 12.60 25.43
C SER A 2 -18.96 11.36 24.55
N LEU A 3 -19.60 10.24 24.87
CA LEU A 3 -19.47 8.96 24.15
C LEU A 3 -19.68 9.10 22.63
N ASN A 4 -20.52 10.06 22.23
CA ASN A 4 -20.82 10.37 20.83
C ASN A 4 -19.64 11.05 20.10
N LEU A 5 -18.85 11.88 20.80
CA LEU A 5 -17.67 12.54 20.22
C LEU A 5 -16.53 11.55 20.00
N GLU A 6 -16.33 10.60 20.91
CA GLU A 6 -15.33 9.53 20.78
C GLU A 6 -15.64 8.63 19.59
N ARG A 7 -16.92 8.23 19.45
CA ARG A 7 -17.36 7.41 18.30
C ARG A 7 -17.19 8.14 16.97
N ALA A 8 -17.53 9.42 16.92
CA ALA A 8 -17.35 10.25 15.71
C ALA A 8 -15.87 10.38 15.32
N ALA A 9 -14.98 10.57 16.30
CA ALA A 9 -13.55 10.63 16.07
C ALA A 9 -12.99 9.29 15.52
N MET A 10 -13.41 8.16 16.08
CA MET A 10 -13.03 6.83 15.58
C MET A 10 -13.51 6.59 14.14
N GLN A 11 -14.73 7.02 13.80
CA GLN A 11 -15.24 6.94 12.43
C GLN A 11 -14.44 7.80 11.44
N GLY A 12 -14.05 9.01 11.86
CA GLY A 12 -13.17 9.87 11.06
C GLY A 12 -11.82 9.20 10.77
N ARG A 13 -11.16 8.67 11.80
CA ARG A 13 -9.90 7.93 11.66
C ARG A 13 -10.04 6.69 10.77
N LEU A 14 -11.15 5.97 10.87
CA LEU A 14 -11.43 4.82 10.00
C LEU A 14 -11.55 5.24 8.53
N ALA A 15 -12.19 6.37 8.24
CA ALA A 15 -12.29 6.91 6.89
C ALA A 15 -10.90 7.28 6.32
N GLU A 16 -10.06 7.93 7.13
CA GLU A 16 -8.68 8.28 6.75
C GLU A 16 -7.83 7.05 6.44
N LEU A 17 -7.88 6.02 7.30
CA LEU A 17 -7.16 4.77 7.07
C LEU A 17 -7.64 4.04 5.82
N LYS A 18 -8.95 4.05 5.53
CA LYS A 18 -9.49 3.49 4.28
C LYS A 18 -9.01 4.25 3.06
N ALA A 19 -8.93 5.58 3.12
CA ALA A 19 -8.36 6.38 2.04
C ALA A 19 -6.87 6.10 1.84
N LEU A 20 -6.10 5.97 2.93
CA LEU A 20 -4.69 5.57 2.90
C LEU A 20 -4.52 4.20 2.23
N ARG A 21 -5.33 3.21 2.61
CA ARG A 21 -5.32 1.87 2.03
C ARG A 21 -5.47 1.89 0.51
N GLU A 22 -6.40 2.67 -0.03
CA GLU A 22 -6.59 2.77 -1.48
C GLU A 22 -5.42 3.47 -2.19
N ARG A 23 -4.83 4.50 -1.55
CA ARG A 23 -3.61 5.13 -2.09
C ARG A 23 -2.45 4.15 -2.15
N LEU A 24 -2.25 3.35 -1.11
CA LEU A 24 -1.18 2.33 -1.06
C LEU A 24 -1.39 1.24 -2.10
N ARG A 25 -2.62 0.77 -2.30
CA ARG A 25 -2.96 -0.16 -3.39
C ARG A 25 -2.61 0.39 -4.77
N ASN A 26 -2.94 1.66 -5.02
CA ASN A 26 -2.61 2.32 -6.28
C ASN A 26 -1.10 2.46 -6.46
N LYS A 27 -0.35 2.78 -5.39
CA LYS A 27 1.11 2.83 -5.43
C LYS A 27 1.70 1.46 -5.76
N ILE A 28 1.32 0.41 -5.05
CA ILE A 28 1.76 -0.97 -5.30
C ILE A 28 1.49 -1.38 -6.75
N LYS A 29 0.29 -1.07 -7.27
CA LYS A 29 -0.06 -1.32 -8.68
C LYS A 29 0.89 -0.57 -9.63
N GLY A 30 1.16 0.71 -9.36
CA GLY A 30 2.07 1.52 -10.16
C GLY A 30 3.49 0.94 -10.23
N GLU A 31 4.06 0.57 -9.07
CA GLU A 31 5.40 -0.04 -9.00
C GLU A 31 5.45 -1.39 -9.75
N ALA A 32 4.42 -2.23 -9.57
CA ALA A 32 4.32 -3.53 -10.24
C ALA A 32 4.18 -3.37 -11.77
N ASP A 33 3.35 -2.44 -12.23
CA ASP A 33 3.16 -2.16 -13.65
C ASP A 33 4.42 -1.58 -14.29
N ALA A 34 5.20 -0.78 -13.56
CA ALA A 34 6.47 -0.23 -14.03
C ALA A 34 7.58 -1.28 -14.13
N MET A 35 7.59 -2.24 -13.19
CA MET A 35 8.59 -3.31 -13.13
C MET A 35 8.32 -4.43 -14.15
N ARG A 36 7.05 -4.75 -14.42
CA ARG A 36 6.64 -5.81 -15.35
C ARG A 36 7.34 -5.75 -16.73
N PRO A 37 7.35 -4.63 -17.48
CA PRO A 37 8.02 -4.57 -18.78
C PRO A 37 9.55 -4.67 -18.64
N LYS A 38 10.13 -4.21 -17.53
CA LYS A 38 11.57 -4.25 -17.28
C LYS A 38 12.08 -5.67 -17.04
N LEU A 39 11.24 -6.56 -16.52
CA LEU A 39 11.55 -7.98 -16.32
C LEU A 39 11.18 -8.86 -17.53
N ASN A 40 10.81 -8.29 -18.67
CA ASN A 40 10.37 -9.06 -19.83
C ASN A 40 11.55 -9.63 -20.63
N LEU A 41 11.92 -10.88 -20.32
CA LEU A 41 13.01 -11.61 -21.00
C LEU A 41 12.68 -12.04 -22.44
N THR A 42 11.45 -11.88 -22.90
CA THR A 42 11.11 -12.10 -24.32
C THR A 42 11.58 -10.95 -25.20
N LEU A 43 11.80 -9.76 -24.61
CA LEU A 43 12.21 -8.53 -25.31
C LEU A 43 13.59 -8.03 -24.89
N THR A 44 14.08 -8.44 -23.71
CA THR A 44 15.34 -7.96 -23.13
C THR A 44 16.21 -9.15 -22.73
N ARG A 45 17.49 -9.17 -23.09
CA ARG A 45 18.37 -10.26 -22.65
C ARG A 45 18.68 -10.12 -21.15
N PRO A 46 18.95 -11.21 -20.43
CA PRO A 46 19.22 -11.15 -18.99
C PRO A 46 20.37 -10.21 -18.58
N ASP A 47 21.41 -10.12 -19.40
CA ASP A 47 22.58 -9.26 -19.21
C ASP A 47 22.32 -7.78 -19.54
N GLU A 48 21.16 -7.46 -20.11
CA GLU A 48 20.74 -6.09 -20.46
C GLU A 48 19.70 -5.53 -19.47
N LEU A 49 19.33 -6.30 -18.45
CA LEU A 49 18.41 -5.84 -17.43
C LEU A 49 19.01 -4.68 -16.64
N ASP A 50 18.26 -3.60 -16.51
CA ASP A 50 18.58 -2.50 -15.61
C ASP A 50 18.20 -2.89 -14.18
N VAL A 51 19.03 -3.77 -13.59
CA VAL A 51 18.85 -4.32 -12.24
C VAL A 51 18.73 -3.22 -11.18
N PRO A 52 19.55 -2.14 -11.19
CA PRO A 52 19.39 -1.04 -10.23
C PRO A 52 17.98 -0.43 -10.23
N VAL A 53 17.43 -0.14 -11.42
CA VAL A 53 16.08 0.44 -11.51
C VAL A 53 15.00 -0.55 -11.07
N ILE A 54 15.16 -1.84 -11.36
CA ILE A 54 14.24 -2.88 -10.88
C ILE A 54 14.26 -2.98 -9.35
N ASP A 55 15.45 -2.90 -8.75
CA ASP A 55 15.63 -2.96 -7.29
C ASP A 55 14.96 -1.77 -6.60
N GLU A 56 15.12 -0.55 -7.12
CA GLU A 56 14.43 0.65 -6.62
C GLU A 56 12.90 0.52 -6.65
N LEU A 57 12.34 0.02 -7.76
CA LEU A 57 10.90 -0.24 -7.88
C LEU A 57 10.44 -1.33 -6.89
N TRP A 58 11.25 -2.36 -6.69
CA TRP A 58 10.96 -3.42 -5.74
C TRP A 58 10.99 -2.92 -4.29
N ASP A 59 11.93 -2.06 -3.93
CA ASP A 59 11.97 -1.39 -2.63
C ASP A 59 10.75 -0.50 -2.40
N GLY A 60 10.36 0.29 -3.41
CA GLY A 60 9.14 1.09 -3.38
C GLY A 60 7.89 0.25 -3.16
N LEU A 61 7.80 -0.90 -3.85
CA LEU A 61 6.71 -1.86 -3.70
C LEU A 61 6.68 -2.46 -2.29
N LYS A 62 7.81 -2.98 -1.79
CA LYS A 62 7.91 -3.57 -0.44
C LYS A 62 7.52 -2.57 0.64
N ALA A 63 7.98 -1.33 0.55
CA ALA A 63 7.65 -0.29 1.51
C ALA A 63 6.14 0.00 1.53
N ALA A 64 5.54 0.20 0.36
CA ALA A 64 4.09 0.43 0.24
C ALA A 64 3.27 -0.77 0.72
N TRP A 65 3.76 -1.99 0.49
CA TRP A 65 3.12 -3.23 0.95
C TRP A 65 3.15 -3.36 2.48
N ALA A 66 4.29 -3.07 3.11
CA ALA A 66 4.41 -3.10 4.56
C ALA A 66 3.44 -2.10 5.22
N GLU A 67 3.36 -0.88 4.69
CA GLU A 67 2.42 0.14 5.16
C GLU A 67 0.96 -0.28 4.94
N LEU A 68 0.65 -0.93 3.81
CA LEU A 68 -0.69 -1.45 3.53
C LEU A 68 -1.11 -2.51 4.55
N VAL A 69 -0.19 -3.40 4.94
CA VAL A 69 -0.46 -4.41 5.97
C VAL A 69 -0.78 -3.75 7.31
N ALA A 70 0.02 -2.75 7.72
CA ALA A 70 -0.22 -2.01 8.95
C ALA A 70 -1.59 -1.29 8.93
N ALA A 71 -1.89 -0.55 7.85
CA ALA A 71 -3.17 0.14 7.69
C ALA A 71 -4.36 -0.84 7.76
N ASN A 72 -4.24 -2.03 7.18
CA ASN A 72 -5.29 -3.06 7.26
C ASN A 72 -5.49 -3.60 8.68
N GLN A 73 -4.42 -3.73 9.47
CA GLN A 73 -4.52 -4.15 10.87
C GLN A 73 -5.24 -3.08 11.71
N ASP A 74 -4.88 -1.81 11.54
CA ASP A 74 -5.50 -0.68 12.23
C ASP A 74 -6.99 -0.54 11.88
N ILE A 75 -7.34 -0.68 10.59
CA ILE A 75 -8.75 -0.70 10.14
C ILE A 75 -9.52 -1.80 10.86
N ARG A 76 -8.98 -3.01 10.90
CA ARG A 76 -9.65 -4.15 11.56
C ARG A 76 -9.80 -3.93 13.06
N ALA A 77 -8.84 -3.30 13.72
CA ALA A 77 -8.93 -2.99 15.14
C ALA A 77 -10.05 -1.96 15.39
N LEU A 78 -10.06 -0.85 14.67
CA LEU A 78 -11.09 0.19 14.79
C LEU A 78 -12.49 -0.31 14.41
N GLU A 79 -12.61 -1.17 13.40
CA GLU A 79 -13.89 -1.79 13.04
C GLU A 79 -14.41 -2.71 14.14
N ARG A 80 -13.55 -3.33 14.95
CA ARG A 80 -13.99 -4.09 16.14
C ARG A 80 -14.42 -3.20 17.28
N GLU A 81 -13.76 -2.06 17.48
CA GLU A 81 -14.10 -1.10 18.55
C GLU A 81 -15.41 -0.34 18.28
N LEU A 82 -15.77 -0.14 17.00
CA LEU A 82 -16.97 0.58 16.59
C LEU A 82 -18.26 -0.25 16.54
N ASN A 83 -18.12 -1.58 16.59
CA ASN A 83 -19.22 -2.56 16.60
C ASN A 83 -19.59 -2.93 18.03
#